data_AF-K0Z8U5-F1
#
_entry.id   AF-K0Z8U5-F1
#
_cell.length_a   1.000
_cell.length_b   1.000
_cell.length_c   1.000
_cell.angle_alpha   90.00
_cell.angle_beta   90.00
_cell.angle_gamma   90.00
#
_symmetry.space_group_name_H-M   'P 1'
#
loop_
_entity.id
_entity.type
_entity.pdbx_description
1 polymer ?
#
loop_
_entity_poly.entity_id
_entity_poly.type
_entity_poly.pdbx_seq_one_letter_code
_entity_poly.pdbx_strand_id
1 'polypeptide(L)'
;DSDRKLMSTVHPLPDGKFLVAVKGAPDQLLKRCVARDKAGDVAPIDEKVNDLIHTNNSEMAHQALRVLAGAYKIVDSIPENLTSEELENNLIFTGLIGMIDPERAEAAEAVRVAKEAGIRPIMITGDHQDTAEAIAKRLGIIDENDSEDHVLTGAELNELSDEEFEKVVGQYSVYARVSPEHKVRIVKAWQKQGKVVAMTGDGVNDA
;
A
#
# COMPACT_ATOMS: atom_id res chain seq x y z
N ASP A 1 -9.99 2.67 -9.67
CA ASP A 1 -9.14 2.15 -10.74
C ASP A 1 -7.84 1.70 -10.11
N SER A 2 -7.61 0.40 -10.17
CA SER A 2 -6.51 -0.32 -9.51
C SER A 2 -5.15 0.09 -10.07
N ASP A 3 -5.11 0.54 -11.32
CA ASP A 3 -3.86 0.86 -12.03
C ASP A 3 -3.35 2.21 -11.57
N ARG A 4 -4.22 3.23 -11.57
CA ARG A 4 -3.83 4.59 -11.15
C ARG A 4 -3.82 4.79 -9.63
N LYS A 5 -4.62 4.03 -8.87
CA LYS A 5 -4.76 4.14 -7.40
C LYS A 5 -5.15 5.54 -6.90
N LEU A 6 -5.84 6.30 -7.76
CA LEU A 6 -6.36 7.63 -7.50
C LEU A 6 -7.87 7.66 -7.68
N MET A 7 -8.50 8.66 -7.07
CA MET A 7 -9.90 9.03 -7.24
C MET A 7 -9.99 10.55 -7.28
N SER A 8 -10.74 11.09 -8.24
CA SER A 8 -10.98 12.53 -8.38
C SER A 8 -12.47 12.84 -8.45
N THR A 9 -12.81 14.06 -8.05
CA THR A 9 -14.16 14.64 -8.16
C THR A 9 -14.03 16.11 -8.53
N VAL A 10 -15.02 16.64 -9.25
CA VAL A 10 -15.05 18.03 -9.70
C VAL A 10 -16.26 18.72 -9.09
N HIS A 11 -16.04 19.87 -8.45
CA HIS A 11 -17.07 20.61 -7.72
C HIS A 11 -17.10 22.07 -8.18
N PRO A 12 -18.27 22.66 -8.46
CA PRO A 12 -18.37 24.08 -8.77
C PRO A 12 -18.04 24.94 -7.54
N LEU A 13 -17.38 26.07 -7.76
CA LEU A 13 -17.09 27.09 -6.76
C LEU A 13 -17.97 28.34 -6.97
N PRO A 14 -18.19 29.16 -5.91
CA PRO A 14 -19.06 30.33 -6.00
C PRO A 14 -18.63 31.41 -7.01
N ASP A 15 -17.34 31.46 -7.36
CA ASP A 15 -16.75 32.41 -8.30
C ASP A 15 -16.83 31.93 -9.77
N GLY A 16 -17.52 30.82 -10.03
CA GLY A 16 -17.66 30.23 -11.36
C GLY A 16 -16.52 29.30 -11.76
N LYS A 17 -15.51 29.11 -10.90
CA LYS A 17 -14.43 28.14 -11.11
C LYS A 17 -14.84 26.74 -10.63
N PHE A 18 -13.94 25.78 -10.80
CA PHE A 18 -14.15 24.40 -10.35
C PHE A 18 -12.98 23.92 -9.50
N LEU A 19 -13.31 23.25 -8.40
CA LEU A 19 -12.38 22.49 -7.57
C LEU A 19 -12.27 21.07 -8.10
N VAL A 20 -11.09 20.66 -8.53
CA VAL A 20 -10.76 19.25 -8.75
C VAL A 20 -10.11 18.74 -7.47
N ALA A 21 -10.81 17.89 -6.73
CA ALA A 21 -10.30 17.26 -5.51
C ALA A 21 -9.86 15.82 -5.81
N VAL A 22 -8.64 15.47 -5.45
CA VAL A 22 -8.02 14.17 -5.73
C VAL A 22 -7.54 13.54 -4.43
N LYS A 23 -7.83 12.25 -4.25
CA LYS A 23 -7.26 11.43 -3.19
C LYS A 23 -6.66 10.14 -3.76
N GLY A 24 -5.70 9.57 -3.08
CA GLY A 24 -5.19 8.26 -3.46
C GLY A 24 -3.93 7.83 -2.72
N ALA A 25 -3.25 6.85 -3.28
CA ALA A 25 -1.99 6.35 -2.75
C ALA A 25 -0.91 7.47 -2.77
N PRO A 26 -0.20 7.73 -1.65
CA PRO A 26 0.77 8.81 -1.56
C PRO A 26 1.84 8.80 -2.65
N ASP A 27 2.38 7.61 -2.96
CA ASP A 27 3.42 7.39 -3.98
C ASP A 27 2.95 7.72 -5.40
N GLN A 28 1.66 7.57 -5.68
CA GLN A 28 1.09 7.89 -7.00
C GLN A 28 0.62 9.34 -7.10
N LEU A 29 0.05 9.89 -6.03
CA LEU A 29 -0.47 11.26 -6.04
C LEU A 29 0.67 12.28 -6.06
N LEU A 30 1.73 12.05 -5.30
CA LEU A 30 2.83 13.00 -5.16
C LEU A 30 3.56 13.25 -6.49
N LYS A 31 3.67 12.22 -7.34
CA LYS A 31 4.21 12.32 -8.72
C LYS A 31 3.46 13.33 -9.60
N ARG A 32 2.23 13.68 -9.23
CA ARG A 32 1.35 14.58 -9.98
C ARG A 32 1.18 15.96 -9.32
N CYS A 33 1.83 16.16 -8.18
CA CYS A 33 1.80 17.42 -7.43
C CYS A 33 2.99 18.29 -7.82
N VAL A 34 2.73 19.58 -8.04
CA VAL A 34 3.77 20.59 -8.36
C VAL A 34 3.95 21.60 -7.22
N ALA A 35 2.96 21.70 -6.34
CA ALA A 35 2.94 22.62 -5.21
C ALA A 35 2.31 21.95 -3.99
N ARG A 36 2.46 22.60 -2.83
CA ARG A 36 1.86 22.22 -1.56
C ARG A 36 1.12 23.41 -0.96
N ASP A 37 -0.01 23.13 -0.33
CA ASP A 37 -0.76 24.08 0.47
C ASP A 37 -0.48 23.82 1.95
N LYS A 38 0.07 24.82 2.65
CA LYS A 38 0.20 24.82 4.10
C LYS A 38 -0.70 25.89 4.70
N ALA A 39 -1.97 25.53 4.92
CA ALA A 39 -2.97 26.41 5.53
C ALA A 39 -3.14 27.76 4.80
N GLY A 40 -3.18 27.72 3.47
CA GLY A 40 -3.30 28.87 2.57
C GLY A 40 -1.97 29.35 1.97
N ASP A 41 -0.84 28.91 2.51
CA ASP A 41 0.48 29.16 1.91
C ASP A 41 0.75 28.13 0.80
N VAL A 42 0.51 28.53 -0.45
CA VAL A 42 0.78 27.69 -1.62
C VAL A 42 2.19 27.96 -2.14
N ALA A 43 3.04 26.94 -2.10
CA ALA A 43 4.42 27.02 -2.58
C ALA A 43 4.81 25.78 -3.40
N PRO A 44 5.78 25.87 -4.33
CA PRO A 44 6.30 24.70 -5.03
C PRO A 44 6.79 23.61 -4.06
N ILE A 45 6.66 22.34 -4.46
CA ILE A 45 7.31 21.24 -3.74
C ILE A 45 8.79 21.23 -4.14
N ASP A 46 9.65 21.60 -3.21
CA ASP A 46 11.10 21.40 -3.34
C ASP A 46 11.53 20.05 -2.74
N GLU A 47 12.81 19.72 -2.89
CA GLU A 47 13.39 18.46 -2.39
C GLU A 47 13.16 18.28 -0.88
N LYS A 48 13.32 19.35 -0.09
CA LYS A 48 13.13 19.31 1.37
C LYS A 48 11.68 18.99 1.75
N VAL A 49 10.72 19.60 1.06
CA VAL A 49 9.30 19.32 1.27
C VAL A 49 8.97 17.89 0.83
N ASN A 50 9.53 17.45 -0.29
CA ASN A 50 9.33 16.09 -0.79
C ASN A 50 9.82 15.06 0.25
N ASP A 51 11.04 15.22 0.75
CA ASP A 51 11.64 14.35 1.76
C ASP A 51 10.83 14.33 3.06
N LEU A 52 10.31 15.49 3.49
CA LEU A 52 9.45 15.59 4.67
C LEU A 52 8.15 14.81 4.47
N ILE A 53 7.52 14.89 3.30
CA ILE A 53 6.28 14.13 3.00
C ILE A 53 6.58 12.63 3.03
N HIS A 54 7.67 12.18 2.41
CA HIS A 54 8.08 10.78 2.42
C HIS A 54 8.40 10.26 3.82
N THR A 55 9.09 11.07 4.64
CA THR A 55 9.39 10.74 6.04
C THR A 55 8.10 10.54 6.83
N ASN A 56 7.17 11.51 6.77
CA ASN A 56 5.89 11.42 7.48
C ASN A 56 5.04 10.22 7.00
N ASN A 57 5.04 9.94 5.70
CA ASN A 57 4.34 8.77 5.15
C ASN A 57 4.92 7.46 5.71
N SER A 58 6.25 7.36 5.77
CA SER A 58 6.95 6.18 6.30
C SER A 58 6.68 6.00 7.79
N GLU A 59 6.71 7.08 8.58
CA GLU A 59 6.36 7.05 10.01
C GLU A 59 4.91 6.60 10.26
N MET A 60 3.96 7.06 9.45
CA MET A 60 2.57 6.60 9.52
C MET A 60 2.45 5.12 9.13
N ALA A 61 3.17 4.67 8.09
CA ALA A 61 3.15 3.28 7.65
C ALA A 61 3.77 2.34 8.69
N HIS A 62 4.85 2.74 9.37
CA HIS A 62 5.44 2.01 10.51
C HIS A 62 4.47 1.89 11.70
N GLN A 63 3.54 2.84 11.82
CA GLN A 63 2.44 2.74 12.77
C GLN A 63 1.28 1.85 12.28
N ALA A 64 1.49 1.09 11.20
CA ALA A 64 0.50 0.26 10.51
C ALA A 64 -0.74 1.06 10.08
N LEU A 65 -0.59 2.36 9.82
CA LEU A 65 -1.68 3.16 9.29
C LEU A 65 -1.76 2.96 7.78
N ARG A 66 -2.98 2.76 7.28
CA ARG A 66 -3.30 2.95 5.87
C ARG A 66 -3.29 4.44 5.56
N VAL A 67 -2.35 4.87 4.73
CA VAL A 67 -2.18 6.29 4.41
C VAL A 67 -2.84 6.64 3.07
N LEU A 68 -3.63 7.71 3.05
CA LEU A 68 -4.10 8.37 1.84
C LEU A 68 -3.52 9.77 1.75
N ALA A 69 -3.15 10.20 0.55
CA ALA A 69 -2.81 11.58 0.27
C ALA A 69 -4.00 12.32 -0.35
N GLY A 70 -4.11 13.61 -0.04
CA GLY A 70 -5.08 14.52 -0.64
C GLY A 70 -4.38 15.64 -1.41
N ALA A 71 -4.91 16.00 -2.57
CA ALA A 71 -4.45 17.12 -3.38
C ALA A 71 -5.60 17.75 -4.15
N TYR A 72 -5.42 18.97 -4.63
CA TYR A 72 -6.44 19.65 -5.42
C TYR A 72 -5.85 20.54 -6.51
N LYS A 73 -6.69 20.99 -7.43
CA LYS A 73 -6.42 22.18 -8.25
C LYS A 73 -7.71 22.94 -8.52
N ILE A 74 -7.58 24.22 -8.83
CA ILE A 74 -8.69 25.07 -9.26
C ILE A 74 -8.54 25.31 -10.75
N VAL A 75 -9.62 25.09 -11.50
CA VAL A 75 -9.68 25.29 -12.96
C VAL A 75 -10.82 26.21 -13.34
N ASP A 76 -10.64 27.01 -14.39
CA ASP A 76 -11.67 27.96 -14.84
C ASP A 76 -12.80 27.27 -15.63
N SER A 77 -12.53 26.11 -16.23
CA SER A 77 -13.52 25.26 -16.90
C SER A 77 -13.22 23.78 -16.68
N ILE A 78 -14.27 22.96 -16.78
CA ILE A 78 -14.11 21.50 -16.80
C ILE A 78 -13.51 21.12 -18.17
N PRO A 79 -12.43 20.32 -18.22
CA PRO A 79 -11.88 19.84 -19.47
C PRO A 79 -12.92 19.06 -20.29
N GLU A 80 -12.86 19.16 -21.62
CA GLU A 80 -13.76 18.43 -22.50
C GLU A 80 -13.58 16.90 -22.34
N ASN A 81 -12.36 16.44 -22.10
CA ASN A 81 -12.06 15.04 -21.83
C ASN A 81 -11.81 14.81 -20.34
N LEU A 82 -12.70 14.05 -19.69
CA LEU A 82 -12.56 13.68 -18.28
C LEU A 82 -11.58 12.53 -18.08
N THR A 83 -10.34 12.70 -18.55
CA THR A 83 -9.27 11.73 -18.39
C THR A 83 -8.45 11.99 -17.12
N SER A 84 -7.82 10.93 -16.62
CA SER A 84 -6.87 11.00 -15.50
C SER A 84 -5.71 11.97 -15.79
N GLU A 85 -5.24 12.01 -17.03
CA GLU A 85 -4.13 12.87 -17.44
C GLU A 85 -4.49 14.35 -17.41
N GLU A 86 -5.70 14.72 -17.85
CA GLU A 86 -6.15 16.11 -17.85
C GLU A 86 -6.57 16.57 -16.44
N LEU A 87 -7.25 15.72 -15.67
CA LEU A 87 -7.80 16.10 -14.37
C LEU A 87 -6.80 15.98 -13.21
N GLU A 88 -5.90 15.01 -13.23
CA GLU A 88 -5.15 14.61 -12.03
C GLU A 88 -3.68 15.01 -12.07
N ASN A 89 -3.28 15.91 -12.97
CA ASN A 89 -1.94 16.51 -13.03
C ASN A 89 -1.92 17.98 -12.61
N ASN A 90 -0.72 18.47 -12.27
CA ASN A 90 -0.46 19.83 -11.79
C ASN A 90 -1.23 20.16 -10.50
N LEU A 91 -1.21 19.22 -9.56
CA LEU A 91 -1.96 19.32 -8.33
C LEU A 91 -1.19 20.07 -7.23
N ILE A 92 -1.95 20.59 -6.28
CA ILE A 92 -1.49 21.20 -5.03
C ILE A 92 -1.75 20.17 -3.92
N PHE A 93 -0.68 19.61 -3.38
CA PHE A 93 -0.71 18.68 -2.26
C PHE A 93 -1.23 19.36 -0.99
N THR A 94 -2.11 18.69 -0.24
CA THR A 94 -2.69 19.23 1.00
C THR A 94 -2.17 18.52 2.24
N GLY A 95 -2.06 17.20 2.20
CA GLY A 95 -1.65 16.44 3.37
C GLY A 95 -1.84 14.94 3.23
N LEU A 96 -1.42 14.24 4.29
CA LEU A 96 -1.59 12.81 4.50
C LEU A 96 -2.67 12.57 5.55
N ILE A 97 -3.44 11.50 5.36
CA ILE A 97 -4.47 11.03 6.27
C ILE A 97 -4.15 9.57 6.57
N GLY A 98 -3.78 9.28 7.83
CA GLY A 98 -3.62 7.92 8.32
C GLY A 98 -4.92 7.39 8.91
N MET A 99 -5.33 6.20 8.51
CA MET A 99 -6.42 5.45 9.12
C MET A 99 -5.94 4.06 9.52
N ILE A 100 -6.37 3.57 10.67
CA ILE A 100 -6.04 2.21 11.11
C ILE A 100 -7.21 1.30 10.77
N ASP A 101 -6.89 0.17 10.13
CA ASP A 101 -7.79 -0.99 10.09
C ASP A 101 -7.24 -1.98 11.12
N PRO A 102 -7.80 -1.98 12.34
CA PRO A 102 -7.18 -2.73 13.43
C PRO A 102 -7.28 -4.23 13.18
N GLU A 103 -6.20 -4.94 13.46
CA GLU A 103 -6.20 -6.39 13.48
C GLU A 103 -7.26 -6.94 14.44
N ARG A 104 -7.78 -8.13 14.12
CA ARG A 104 -8.65 -8.85 15.04
C ARG A 104 -7.89 -9.16 16.32
N ALA A 105 -8.52 -8.95 17.48
CA ALA A 105 -7.89 -9.14 18.78
C ALA A 105 -7.35 -10.58 18.95
N GLU A 106 -8.03 -11.56 18.34
CA GLU A 106 -7.66 -12.97 18.35
C GLU A 106 -6.50 -13.33 17.40
N ALA A 107 -6.10 -12.46 16.47
CA ALA A 107 -5.12 -12.79 15.43
C ALA A 107 -3.73 -13.05 15.99
N ALA A 108 -3.25 -12.22 16.92
CA ALA A 108 -1.94 -12.40 17.54
C ALA A 108 -1.85 -13.71 18.32
N GLU A 109 -2.92 -14.06 19.05
CA GLU A 109 -3.01 -15.33 19.78
C GLU A 109 -3.03 -16.54 18.82
N ALA A 110 -3.77 -16.45 17.71
CA ALA A 110 -3.78 -17.51 16.70
C ALA A 110 -2.39 -17.73 16.07
N VAL A 111 -1.66 -16.65 15.77
CA VAL A 111 -0.27 -16.71 15.28
C VAL A 111 0.64 -17.39 16.30
N ARG A 112 0.53 -17.03 17.59
CA ARG A 112 1.29 -17.63 18.68
C ARG A 112 1.03 -19.14 18.79
N VAL A 113 -0.24 -19.55 18.85
CA VAL A 113 -0.63 -20.96 18.96
C VAL A 113 -0.15 -21.76 17.74
N ALA A 114 -0.24 -21.19 16.53
CA ALA A 114 0.26 -21.84 15.32
C ALA A 114 1.78 -22.08 15.40
N LYS A 115 2.56 -21.07 15.81
CA LYS A 115 4.02 -21.19 15.98
C LYS A 115 4.39 -22.26 17.01
N GLU A 116 3.69 -22.30 18.15
CA GLU A 116 3.90 -23.31 19.20
C GLU A 116 3.60 -24.74 18.73
N ALA A 117 2.64 -24.90 17.80
CA ALA A 117 2.33 -26.16 17.16
C ALA A 117 3.32 -26.54 16.03
N GLY A 118 4.33 -25.71 15.76
CA GLY A 118 5.29 -25.90 14.67
C GLY A 118 4.75 -25.54 13.28
N ILE A 119 3.63 -24.81 13.21
CA ILE A 119 3.05 -24.32 11.96
C ILE A 119 3.65 -22.94 11.68
N ARG A 120 4.17 -22.73 10.48
CA ARG A 120 4.72 -21.43 10.05
C ARG A 120 3.59 -20.52 9.53
N PRO A 121 3.28 -19.40 10.21
CA PRO A 121 2.32 -18.42 9.71
C PRO A 121 2.94 -17.60 8.57
N ILE A 122 2.14 -17.30 7.54
CA ILE A 122 2.54 -16.48 6.39
C ILE A 122 1.45 -15.46 6.13
N MET A 123 1.81 -14.19 6.01
CA MET A 123 0.89 -13.12 5.66
C MET A 123 0.90 -12.87 4.15
N ILE A 124 -0.28 -12.75 3.55
CA ILE A 124 -0.44 -12.37 2.15
C ILE A 124 -1.48 -11.25 2.09
N THR A 125 -1.09 -10.05 1.66
CA THR A 125 -1.96 -8.85 1.68
C THR A 125 -1.81 -7.98 0.43
N GLY A 126 -2.86 -7.21 0.13
CA GLY A 126 -2.85 -6.16 -0.89
C GLY A 126 -2.27 -4.83 -0.41
N ASP A 127 -1.96 -4.71 0.88
CA ASP A 127 -1.44 -3.48 1.49
C ASP A 127 -0.02 -3.14 1.02
N HIS A 128 0.42 -1.93 1.40
CA HIS A 128 1.80 -1.48 1.19
C HIS A 128 2.79 -2.35 1.98
N GLN A 129 4.02 -2.47 1.46
CA GLN A 129 5.10 -3.25 2.09
C GLN A 129 5.33 -2.85 3.55
N ASP A 130 5.61 -1.56 3.80
CA ASP A 130 5.88 -1.07 5.16
C ASP A 130 4.72 -1.30 6.14
N THR A 131 3.48 -1.13 5.69
CA THR A 131 2.28 -1.40 6.50
C THR A 131 2.16 -2.90 6.79
N ALA A 132 2.33 -3.75 5.78
CA ALA A 132 2.27 -5.20 5.93
C ALA A 132 3.35 -5.71 6.90
N GLU A 133 4.57 -5.18 6.78
CA GLU A 133 5.67 -5.50 7.69
C GLU A 133 5.36 -5.09 9.13
N ALA A 134 4.86 -3.87 9.34
CA ALA A 134 4.50 -3.37 10.65
C ALA A 134 3.40 -4.24 11.30
N ILE A 135 2.37 -4.64 10.55
CA ILE A 135 1.33 -5.55 11.04
C ILE A 135 1.91 -6.93 11.34
N ALA A 136 2.77 -7.46 10.47
CA ALA A 136 3.39 -8.77 10.66
C ALA A 136 4.27 -8.82 11.91
N LYS A 137 5.01 -7.75 12.23
CA LYS A 137 5.78 -7.62 13.47
C LYS A 137 4.85 -7.58 14.70
N ARG A 138 3.80 -6.75 14.67
CA ARG A 138 2.80 -6.66 15.76
C ARG A 138 2.11 -7.99 16.06
N LEU A 139 1.75 -8.75 15.02
CA LEU A 139 1.14 -10.06 15.16
C LEU A 139 2.14 -11.16 15.56
N GLY A 140 3.44 -10.86 15.56
CA GLY A 140 4.49 -11.81 15.83
C GLY A 140 4.67 -12.84 14.71
N ILE A 141 4.34 -12.50 13.46
CA ILE A 141 4.64 -13.31 12.27
C ILE A 141 6.13 -13.19 11.95
N ILE A 142 6.61 -11.95 11.84
CA ILE A 142 8.04 -11.60 11.81
C ILE A 142 8.50 -11.38 13.25
N ASP A 143 9.68 -11.89 13.61
CA ASP A 143 10.31 -11.56 14.89
C ASP A 143 10.86 -10.13 14.82
N GLU A 144 10.59 -9.30 15.84
CA GLU A 144 11.03 -7.90 15.87
C GLU A 144 12.55 -7.75 15.82
N ASN A 145 13.30 -8.77 16.22
CA ASN A 145 14.76 -8.79 16.19
C ASN A 145 15.34 -9.41 14.91
N ASP A 146 14.49 -9.94 14.03
CA ASP A 146 14.94 -10.51 12.78
C ASP A 146 15.16 -9.40 11.75
N SER A 147 16.40 -9.34 11.24
CA SER A 147 16.85 -8.36 10.27
C SER A 147 16.98 -8.94 8.86
N GLU A 148 16.58 -10.19 8.65
CA GLU A 148 16.58 -10.80 7.32
C GLU A 148 15.32 -10.38 6.53
N ASP A 149 15.47 -10.23 5.21
CA ASP A 149 14.42 -9.71 4.31
C ASP A 149 13.19 -10.64 4.25
N HIS A 150 12.18 -10.37 5.07
CA HIS A 150 10.98 -11.21 5.21
C HIS A 150 9.77 -10.80 4.37
N VAL A 151 9.87 -9.70 3.63
CA VAL A 151 8.75 -9.16 2.85
C VAL A 151 9.09 -9.18 1.37
N LEU A 152 8.20 -9.76 0.56
CA LEU A 152 8.31 -9.75 -0.89
C LEU A 152 7.07 -9.07 -1.49
N THR A 153 7.26 -8.08 -2.35
CA THR A 153 6.15 -7.45 -3.06
C THR A 153 5.72 -8.29 -4.26
N GLY A 154 4.46 -8.13 -4.70
CA GLY A 154 3.99 -8.75 -5.94
C GLY A 154 4.81 -8.33 -7.18
N ALA A 155 5.41 -7.13 -7.18
CA ALA A 155 6.27 -6.68 -8.26
C ALA A 155 7.60 -7.46 -8.28
N GLU A 156 8.29 -7.56 -7.15
CA GLU A 156 9.53 -8.35 -7.03
C GLU A 156 9.26 -9.84 -7.29
N LEU A 157 8.12 -10.36 -6.84
CA LEU A 157 7.72 -11.73 -7.14
C LEU A 157 7.65 -11.96 -8.65
N ASN A 158 7.12 -11.03 -9.44
CA ASN A 158 7.04 -11.15 -10.91
C ASN A 158 8.41 -11.17 -11.60
N GLU A 159 9.45 -10.65 -10.97
CA GLU A 159 10.82 -10.66 -11.51
C GLU A 159 11.50 -12.02 -11.36
N LEU A 160 11.04 -12.84 -10.40
CA LEU A 160 11.52 -14.19 -10.20
C LEU A 160 10.80 -15.17 -11.12
N SER A 161 11.52 -16.14 -11.68
CA SER A 161 10.91 -17.34 -12.26
C SER A 161 10.29 -18.24 -11.17
N ASP A 162 9.45 -19.21 -11.56
CA ASP A 162 8.91 -20.19 -10.61
C ASP A 162 10.03 -21.01 -9.95
N GLU A 163 11.04 -21.40 -10.72
CA GLU A 163 12.18 -22.19 -10.24
C GLU A 163 13.10 -21.40 -9.29
N GLU A 164 13.27 -20.10 -9.51
CA GLU A 164 14.02 -19.23 -8.60
C GLU A 164 13.23 -18.99 -7.32
N PHE A 165 11.95 -18.66 -7.46
CA PHE A 165 11.09 -18.39 -6.32
C PHE A 165 10.96 -19.60 -5.40
N GLU A 166 10.83 -20.81 -5.94
CA GLU A 166 10.82 -22.06 -5.16
C GLU A 166 12.04 -22.24 -4.25
N LYS A 167 13.22 -21.73 -4.64
CA LYS A 167 14.44 -21.82 -3.82
C LYS A 167 14.44 -20.85 -2.66
N VAL A 168 13.81 -19.68 -2.84
CA VAL A 168 13.84 -18.58 -1.88
C VAL A 168 12.53 -18.38 -1.13
N VAL A 169 11.44 -19.09 -1.49
CA VAL A 169 10.11 -18.93 -0.87
C VAL A 169 10.15 -19.09 0.65
N GLY A 170 11.06 -19.92 1.16
CA GLY A 170 11.26 -20.13 2.60
C GLY A 170 11.88 -18.96 3.36
N GLN A 171 12.39 -17.93 2.69
CA GLN A 171 12.99 -16.73 3.30
C GLN A 171 11.90 -15.72 3.72
N TYR A 172 10.79 -15.70 2.99
CA TYR A 172 9.73 -14.71 3.16
C TYR A 172 8.61 -15.21 4.07
N SER A 173 8.08 -14.30 4.89
CA SER A 173 6.93 -14.55 5.78
C SER A 173 5.76 -13.58 5.50
N VAL A 174 6.00 -12.57 4.68
CA VAL A 174 5.00 -11.57 4.27
C VAL A 174 5.09 -11.34 2.77
N TYR A 175 3.94 -11.33 2.12
CA TYR A 175 3.80 -10.95 0.72
C TYR A 175 2.85 -9.75 0.60
N ALA A 176 3.35 -8.62 0.09
CA ALA A 176 2.62 -7.36 0.02
C ALA A 176 2.25 -7.00 -1.43
N ARG A 177 1.23 -6.15 -1.61
CA ARG A 177 0.74 -5.72 -2.94
C ARG A 177 0.47 -6.89 -3.91
N VAL A 178 0.02 -8.04 -3.42
CA VAL A 178 -0.14 -9.24 -4.25
C VAL A 178 -1.47 -9.28 -5.02
N SER A 179 -1.46 -9.92 -6.18
CA SER A 179 -2.65 -10.22 -6.97
C SER A 179 -3.21 -11.62 -6.64
N PRO A 180 -4.43 -11.97 -7.11
CA PRO A 180 -4.95 -13.34 -6.98
C PRO A 180 -4.01 -14.41 -7.57
N GLU A 181 -3.37 -14.13 -8.70
CA GLU A 181 -2.43 -15.06 -9.34
C GLU A 181 -1.18 -15.31 -8.47
N HIS A 182 -0.69 -14.27 -7.78
CA HIS A 182 0.42 -14.40 -6.84
C HIS A 182 0.12 -15.34 -5.68
N LYS A 183 -1.10 -15.31 -5.13
CA LYS A 183 -1.52 -16.21 -4.05
C LYS A 183 -1.36 -17.67 -4.44
N VAL A 184 -1.88 -18.02 -5.62
CA VAL A 184 -1.76 -19.38 -6.18
C VAL A 184 -0.30 -19.77 -6.36
N ARG A 185 0.52 -18.84 -6.85
CA ARG A 185 1.96 -19.06 -7.06
C ARG A 185 2.71 -19.31 -5.75
N ILE A 186 2.43 -18.54 -4.70
CA ILE A 186 3.00 -18.71 -3.35
C ILE A 186 2.64 -20.08 -2.78
N VAL A 187 1.35 -20.47 -2.85
CA VAL A 187 0.90 -21.78 -2.36
C VAL A 187 1.61 -22.92 -3.09
N LYS A 188 1.71 -22.84 -4.43
CA LYS A 188 2.40 -23.85 -5.23
C LYS A 188 3.89 -23.97 -4.89
N ALA A 189 4.58 -22.86 -4.67
CA ALA A 189 6.00 -22.86 -4.31
C ALA A 189 6.23 -23.60 -2.97
N TRP A 190 5.40 -23.34 -1.96
CA TRP A 190 5.44 -24.06 -0.68
C TRP A 190 5.08 -25.54 -0.80
N GLN A 191 4.08 -25.88 -1.62
CA GLN A 191 3.73 -27.28 -1.89
C GLN A 191 4.86 -28.05 -2.59
N LYS A 192 5.58 -27.42 -3.52
CA LYS A 192 6.75 -28.02 -4.17
C LYS A 192 7.93 -28.23 -3.20
N GLN A 193 8.04 -27.44 -2.14
CA GLN A 193 8.93 -27.73 -1.01
C GLN A 193 8.42 -28.85 -0.07
N GLY A 194 7.36 -29.57 -0.45
CA GLY A 194 6.80 -30.68 0.32
C GLY A 194 6.01 -30.25 1.55
N LYS A 195 5.60 -28.98 1.65
CA LYS A 195 4.76 -28.50 2.75
C LYS A 195 3.28 -28.76 2.47
N VAL A 196 2.53 -29.08 3.52
CA VAL A 196 1.06 -29.02 3.50
C VAL A 196 0.67 -27.58 3.82
N VAL A 197 -0.07 -26.95 2.91
CA VAL A 197 -0.44 -25.53 3.00
C VAL A 197 -1.94 -25.41 3.22
N ALA A 198 -2.33 -24.61 4.21
CA ALA A 198 -3.69 -24.15 4.40
C ALA A 198 -3.73 -22.64 4.14
N MET A 199 -4.71 -22.17 3.37
CA MET A 199 -4.91 -20.75 3.08
C MET A 199 -6.24 -20.31 3.66
N THR A 200 -6.23 -19.15 4.32
CA THR A 200 -7.41 -18.51 4.90
C THR A 200 -7.49 -17.08 4.39
N GLY A 201 -8.68 -16.66 3.96
CA GLY A 201 -8.92 -15.29 3.53
C GLY A 201 -10.43 -15.01 3.50
N ASP A 202 -10.79 -13.74 3.54
CA ASP A 202 -12.17 -13.24 3.63
C ASP A 202 -12.68 -12.64 2.31
N GLY A 203 -11.84 -12.60 1.27
CA GLY A 203 -12.17 -12.01 -0.02
C GLY A 203 -12.64 -13.03 -1.07
N VAL A 204 -13.41 -12.56 -2.05
CA VAL A 204 -13.69 -13.31 -3.30
C VAL A 204 -12.40 -13.62 -4.08
N ASN A 205 -11.31 -12.92 -3.76
CA ASN A 205 -9.96 -13.09 -4.28
C ASN A 205 -9.16 -14.23 -3.60
N ASP A 206 -9.79 -15.01 -2.71
CA ASP A 206 -9.21 -16.18 -2.05
C ASP A 206 -9.81 -17.51 -2.54
N ALA A 207 -10.70 -17.45 -3.55
CA ALA A 207 -11.35 -18.60 -4.19
C ALA A 207 -10.59 -19.10 -5.42
#